data_AF-A0AAV6UAU9-F1
#
_entry.id   AF-A0AAV6UAU9-F1
#
_cell.length_a   1.000
_cell.length_b   1.000
_cell.length_c   1.000
_cell.angle_alpha   90.00
_cell.angle_beta   90.00
_cell.angle_gamma   90.00
#
_symmetry.space_group_name_H-M   'P 1'
#
loop_
_entity.id
_entity.type
_entity.pdbx_description
1 polymer ?
#
loop_
_entity_poly.entity_id
_entity_poly.type
_entity_poly.pdbx_seq_one_letter_code
_entity_poly.pdbx_strand_id
1 'polypeptide(L)'
;MLEKDRGEMKMCHKLKPHFLSVKGNARQRVAPAKTLFSATTAKSIELLTGNKEAANFFELIDSFFDVMNSSTPDPARNKPLQAAFGLLPFYAKHCSRSAISLESTYCTK
;
A
#
# COMPACT_ATOMS: atom_id res chain seq x y z
N MET A 1 18.88 -12.15 -6.67
CA MET A 1 17.82 -13.02 -7.22
C MET A 1 17.60 -14.11 -6.19
N LEU A 2 16.37 -14.41 -5.79
CA LEU A 2 16.11 -15.27 -4.62
C LEU A 2 16.39 -16.73 -5.01
N GLU A 3 17.10 -17.51 -4.19
CA GLU A 3 17.61 -18.86 -4.54
C GLU A 3 16.56 -19.85 -5.05
N LYS A 4 15.27 -19.64 -4.75
CA LYS A 4 14.15 -20.48 -5.22
C LYS A 4 13.51 -20.05 -6.54
N ASP A 5 13.95 -18.94 -7.14
CA ASP A 5 13.42 -18.45 -8.40
C ASP A 5 13.87 -19.38 -9.56
N ARG A 6 12.92 -19.98 -10.31
CA ARG A 6 13.21 -20.80 -11.50
C ARG A 6 12.80 -20.06 -12.77
N GLY A 7 13.80 -19.56 -13.51
CA GLY A 7 13.59 -18.91 -14.81
C GLY A 7 12.70 -17.66 -14.72
N GLU A 8 11.58 -17.67 -15.45
CA GLU A 8 10.59 -16.58 -15.49
C GLU A 8 9.66 -16.57 -14.27
N MET A 9 9.52 -17.70 -13.55
CA MET A 9 8.71 -17.79 -12.35
C MET A 9 9.51 -17.34 -11.12
N LYS A 10 9.20 -16.13 -10.66
CA LYS A 10 9.82 -15.50 -9.48
C LYS A 10 8.79 -15.27 -8.39
N MET A 11 9.15 -15.57 -7.15
CA MET A 11 8.27 -15.41 -5.98
C MET A 11 7.82 -13.96 -5.82
N CYS A 12 8.77 -13.02 -5.89
CA CYS A 12 8.52 -11.57 -5.81
C CYS A 12 8.68 -10.88 -7.17
N HIS A 13 8.01 -11.35 -8.23
CA HIS A 13 8.16 -10.79 -9.59
C HIS A 13 7.86 -9.29 -9.70
N LYS A 14 7.02 -8.73 -8.81
CA LYS A 14 6.71 -7.29 -8.74
C LYS A 14 7.82 -6.47 -8.09
N LEU A 15 8.66 -7.10 -7.25
CA LEU A 15 9.72 -6.43 -6.51
C LEU A 15 10.94 -6.25 -7.41
N LYS A 16 11.27 -5.01 -7.71
CA LYS A 16 12.45 -4.66 -8.50
C LYS A 16 13.59 -4.27 -7.57
N PRO A 17 14.86 -4.62 -7.88
CA PRO A 17 15.99 -4.32 -6.99
C PRO A 17 16.13 -2.84 -6.62
N HIS A 18 15.79 -1.92 -7.53
CA HIS A 18 15.86 -0.47 -7.28
C HIS A 18 14.81 0.05 -6.30
N PHE A 19 13.80 -0.74 -5.91
CA PHE A 19 12.86 -0.38 -4.85
C PHE A 19 13.51 -0.39 -3.46
N LEU A 20 14.66 -1.06 -3.30
CA LEU A 20 15.45 -1.02 -2.06
C LEU A 20 16.35 0.21 -1.97
N SER A 21 16.65 0.84 -3.10
CA SER A 21 17.63 1.92 -3.24
C SER A 21 17.04 3.16 -3.91
N VAL A 22 15.83 3.54 -3.51
CA VAL A 22 15.07 4.65 -4.11
C VAL A 22 15.75 6.01 -3.84
N LYS A 23 15.93 6.81 -4.90
CA LYS A 23 16.56 8.15 -4.86
C LYS A 23 15.70 9.19 -5.60
N GLY A 24 15.92 10.47 -5.28
CA GLY A 24 15.24 11.60 -5.92
C GLY A 24 13.71 11.54 -5.82
N ASN A 25 13.03 11.98 -6.87
CA ASN A 25 11.56 12.07 -6.93
C ASN A 25 10.85 10.72 -6.70
N ALA A 26 11.53 9.61 -6.99
CA ALA A 26 10.95 8.29 -6.77
C ALA A 26 10.66 8.00 -5.28
N ARG A 27 11.32 8.70 -4.34
CA ARG A 27 11.06 8.56 -2.89
C ARG A 27 9.68 9.05 -2.48
N GLN A 28 9.09 9.96 -3.25
CA GLN A 28 7.74 10.49 -2.99
C GLN A 28 6.65 9.56 -3.52
N ARG A 29 7.00 8.58 -4.36
CA ARG A 29 6.03 7.63 -4.91
C ARG A 29 5.73 6.56 -3.87
N VAL A 30 4.45 6.29 -3.65
CA VAL A 30 3.98 5.26 -2.71
C VAL A 30 4.13 3.85 -3.28
N ALA A 31 4.06 3.69 -4.61
CA ALA A 31 4.05 2.39 -5.27
C ALA A 31 5.25 1.47 -4.94
N PRO A 32 6.51 1.95 -4.91
CA PRO A 32 7.65 1.12 -4.48
C PRO A 32 7.48 0.58 -3.06
N ALA A 33 7.06 1.41 -2.11
CA ALA A 33 6.86 1.01 -0.72
C ALA A 33 5.71 0.00 -0.58
N LYS A 34 4.56 0.24 -1.22
CA LYS A 34 3.42 -0.70 -1.19
C LYS A 34 3.75 -2.03 -1.87
N THR A 35 4.59 -2.02 -2.90
CA THR A 35 5.04 -3.27 -3.54
C THR A 35 5.97 -4.07 -2.62
N LEU A 36 6.83 -3.38 -1.88
CA LEU A 36 7.77 -3.97 -0.92
C LEU A 36 7.04 -4.57 0.30
N PHE A 37 6.10 -3.83 0.89
CA PHE A 37 5.27 -4.30 2.00
C PHE A 37 4.00 -4.98 1.48
N SER A 38 4.19 -6.10 0.77
CA SER A 38 3.09 -6.93 0.28
C SER A 38 3.08 -8.29 0.98
N ALA A 39 1.90 -8.89 1.14
CA ALA A 39 1.76 -10.24 1.69
C ALA A 39 2.58 -11.30 0.94
N THR A 40 2.76 -11.15 -0.38
CA THR A 40 3.64 -12.03 -1.17
C THR A 40 5.11 -11.91 -0.75
N THR A 41 5.54 -10.70 -0.40
CA THR A 41 6.91 -10.46 0.08
C THR A 41 7.09 -11.00 1.49
N ALA A 42 6.11 -10.85 2.37
CA ALA A 42 6.11 -11.44 3.71
C ALA A 42 6.31 -12.97 3.66
N LYS A 43 5.50 -13.68 2.88
CA LYS A 43 5.64 -15.13 2.68
C LYS A 43 6.99 -15.53 2.11
N SER A 44 7.52 -14.71 1.19
CA SER A 44 8.84 -14.97 0.61
C SER A 44 9.97 -14.78 1.62
N ILE A 45 9.87 -13.78 2.50
CA ILE A 45 10.82 -13.57 3.60
C ILE A 45 10.80 -14.78 4.54
N GLU A 46 9.62 -15.25 4.94
CA GLU A 46 9.50 -16.43 5.80
C GLU A 46 10.13 -17.68 5.15
N LEU A 47 9.78 -17.95 3.88
CA LEU A 47 10.22 -19.15 3.15
C LEU A 47 11.70 -19.20 2.80
N LEU A 48 12.38 -18.05 2.75
CA LEU A 48 13.78 -17.95 2.34
C LEU A 48 14.72 -17.69 3.51
N THR A 49 14.30 -16.89 4.47
CA THR A 49 15.15 -16.49 5.61
C THR A 49 14.78 -17.23 6.88
N GLY A 50 13.59 -17.85 6.95
CA GLY A 50 13.06 -18.43 8.18
C GLY A 50 12.67 -17.39 9.24
N ASN A 51 12.81 -16.10 8.95
CA ASN A 51 12.53 -15.03 9.91
C ASN A 51 11.03 -14.71 9.96
N LYS A 52 10.35 -15.33 10.93
CA LYS A 52 8.92 -15.16 11.16
C LYS A 52 8.56 -13.77 11.66
N GLU A 53 9.40 -13.13 12.48
CA GLU A 53 9.12 -11.79 12.99
C GLU A 53 9.09 -10.76 11.85
N ALA A 54 10.07 -10.82 10.95
CA ALA A 54 10.11 -9.97 9.77
C ALA A 54 8.92 -10.22 8.83
N ALA A 55 8.53 -11.48 8.61
CA ALA A 55 7.37 -11.82 7.81
C ALA A 55 6.06 -11.26 8.41
N ASN A 56 5.85 -11.47 9.72
CA ASN A 56 4.69 -10.97 10.45
C ASN A 56 4.62 -9.43 10.41
N PHE A 57 5.75 -8.75 10.55
CA PHE A 57 5.80 -7.29 10.42
C PHE A 57 5.34 -6.83 9.03
N PHE A 58 5.83 -7.46 7.96
CA PHE A 58 5.44 -7.10 6.59
C PHE A 58 3.95 -7.35 6.34
N GLU A 59 3.40 -8.44 6.84
CA GLU A 59 1.97 -8.76 6.73
C GLU A 59 1.09 -7.79 7.52
N LEU A 60 1.53 -7.38 8.72
CA LEU A 60 0.85 -6.38 9.52
C LEU A 60 0.78 -5.03 8.80
N ILE A 61 1.90 -4.57 8.21
CA ILE A 61 1.93 -3.31 7.47
C ILE A 61 1.04 -3.39 6.23
N ASP A 62 1.07 -4.49 5.48
CA ASP A 62 0.21 -4.67 4.29
C ASP A 62 -1.27 -4.59 4.67
N SER A 63 -1.67 -5.29 5.73
CA SER A 63 -3.03 -5.32 6.26
C SER A 63 -3.48 -3.96 6.78
N PHE A 64 -2.62 -3.28 7.56
CA PHE A 64 -2.88 -1.93 8.06
C PHE A 64 -3.13 -0.97 6.90
N PHE A 65 -2.30 -1.06 5.86
CA PHE A 65 -2.39 -0.21 4.69
C PHE A 65 -3.70 -0.44 3.92
N ASP A 66 -4.10 -1.70 3.77
CA ASP A 66 -5.36 -2.09 3.12
C ASP A 66 -6.59 -1.61 3.92
N VAL A 67 -6.55 -1.68 5.26
CA VAL A 67 -7.61 -1.16 6.13
C VAL A 67 -7.72 0.36 6.02
N MET A 68 -6.59 1.08 6.14
CA MET A 68 -6.55 2.54 6.07
C MET A 68 -6.92 3.08 4.70
N ASN A 69 -6.64 2.30 3.65
CA ASN A 69 -6.98 2.62 2.28
C ASN A 69 -8.23 1.86 1.82
N SER A 70 -9.11 1.44 2.73
CA SER A 70 -10.39 0.84 2.35
C SER A 70 -11.39 1.94 1.96
N SER A 71 -12.13 1.73 0.86
CA SER A 71 -13.12 2.71 0.37
C SER A 71 -14.47 2.63 1.09
N THR A 72 -14.69 1.55 1.85
CA THR A 72 -15.97 1.24 2.51
C THR A 72 -15.69 0.75 3.93
N PRO A 73 -16.49 1.15 4.94
CA PRO A 73 -16.29 0.75 6.33
C PRO A 73 -16.48 -0.76 6.56
N ASP A 74 -17.36 -1.40 5.80
CA ASP A 74 -17.60 -2.85 5.83
C ASP A 74 -17.53 -3.45 4.40
N PRO A 75 -16.33 -3.67 3.89
CA PRO A 75 -16.11 -4.32 2.60
C PRO A 75 -16.39 -5.83 2.72
N ALA A 76 -17.14 -6.38 1.76
CA ALA A 76 -17.36 -7.82 1.70
C ALA A 76 -16.03 -8.57 1.74
N ARG A 77 -15.93 -9.57 2.64
CA ARG A 77 -14.70 -10.36 2.95
C ARG A 77 -13.95 -10.91 1.73
N ASN A 78 -14.62 -11.03 0.60
CA ASN A 78 -14.09 -11.59 -0.65
C ASN A 78 -13.54 -10.53 -1.63
N LYS A 79 -13.53 -9.23 -1.27
CA LYS A 79 -13.02 -8.15 -2.11
C LYS A 79 -11.75 -7.54 -1.49
N PRO A 80 -10.71 -7.27 -2.29
CA PRO A 80 -9.54 -6.58 -1.80
C PRO A 80 -9.92 -5.18 -1.33
N LEU A 81 -9.41 -4.77 -0.16
CA LEU A 81 -9.63 -3.46 0.45
C LEU A 81 -8.79 -2.43 -0.30
N GLN A 82 -9.26 -2.01 -1.48
CA GLN A 82 -8.55 -1.06 -2.32
C GLN A 82 -9.42 0.15 -2.61
N ALA A 83 -9.13 1.26 -1.94
CA ALA A 83 -9.44 2.59 -2.45
C ALA A 83 -8.34 3.00 -3.44
N ALA A 84 -8.73 3.71 -4.50
CA ALA A 84 -7.75 4.38 -5.34
C ALA A 84 -6.96 5.39 -4.46
N PHE A 85 -5.64 5.38 -4.58
CA PHE A 85 -4.81 6.40 -3.95
C PHE A 85 -5.20 7.78 -4.45
N GLY A 86 -5.73 8.61 -3.55
CA GLY A 86 -6.31 9.89 -3.89
C GLY A 86 -7.83 9.77 -4.04
N LEU A 87 -8.52 10.21 -2.98
CA LEU A 87 -9.93 10.63 -2.95
C LEU A 87 -10.84 9.93 -3.98
N LEU A 88 -11.33 8.73 -3.63
CA LEU A 88 -12.59 8.29 -4.22
C LEU A 88 -13.68 9.32 -3.83
N PRO A 89 -14.51 9.79 -4.77
CA PRO A 89 -15.48 10.87 -4.55
C PRO A 89 -16.68 10.46 -3.68
N PHE A 90 -16.55 9.42 -2.86
CA PHE A 90 -17.63 8.96 -1.99
C PHE A 90 -17.93 9.96 -0.85
N TYR A 91 -16.95 10.78 -0.47
CA TYR A 91 -17.16 11.87 0.49
C TYR A 91 -17.83 13.12 -0.10
N ALA A 92 -17.92 13.25 -1.44
CA ALA A 92 -18.55 14.42 -2.06
C ALA A 92 -20.08 14.45 -1.92
N LYS A 93 -20.72 13.32 -1.57
CA LYS A 93 -22.19 13.24 -1.46
C LYS A 93 -22.76 13.46 -0.06
N HIS A 94 -21.95 13.39 1.00
CA HIS A 94 -22.43 13.58 2.37
C HIS A 94 -22.04 14.93 3.00
N CYS A 95 -21.14 15.69 2.38
CA CYS A 95 -20.77 17.03 2.83
C CYS A 95 -21.62 18.12 2.14
N SER A 96 -22.95 17.95 2.11
CA SER A 96 -23.89 18.99 1.68
C SER A 96 -24.95 19.30 2.74
N ARG A 97 -24.72 18.89 3.99
CA ARG A 97 -25.72 19.08 5.06
C ARG A 97 -25.14 19.39 6.44
N SER A 98 -24.18 20.31 6.48
CA SER A 98 -23.96 21.20 7.62
C SER A 98 -22.88 22.21 7.27
N ALA A 99 -23.32 23.42 6.94
CA ALA A 99 -22.45 24.57 6.85
C ALA A 99 -21.77 24.79 8.21
N ILE A 100 -20.44 24.74 8.24
CA ILE A 100 -19.67 25.56 9.16
C ILE A 100 -18.73 26.38 8.28
N SER A 101 -19.07 27.65 8.19
CA SER A 101 -18.28 28.72 7.60
C SER A 101 -16.92 28.77 8.27
N LEU A 102 -15.86 28.55 7.49
CA LEU A 102 -14.56 29.16 7.76
C LEU A 102 -14.12 29.79 6.44
N GLU A 103 -14.33 31.09 6.36
CA GLU A 103 -13.79 31.93 5.31
C GLU A 103 -12.27 31.82 5.28
N SER A 104 -11.74 31.79 4.06
CA SER A 104 -10.60 32.56 3.60
C SER A 104 -9.33 32.59 4.47
N THR A 105 -8.28 31.91 4.02
CA THR A 105 -7.04 32.63 3.66
C THR A 105 -6.11 31.77 2.80
N TYR A 106 -6.01 32.17 1.53
CA TYR A 106 -4.84 32.16 0.65
C TYR A 106 -3.61 31.31 1.03
N CYS A 107 -3.17 30.44 0.11
CA CYS A 107 -1.75 30.35 -0.28
C CYS A 107 -1.52 29.56 -1.59
N THR A 108 -1.27 30.31 -2.68
CA THR A 108 -0.21 30.13 -3.73
C THR A 108 -0.03 28.78 -4.47
N LYS A 109 0.19 28.68 -5.79
CA LYS A 109 0.59 29.61 -6.87
C LYS A 109 -0.08 29.18 -8.18
#